data_AF-A0A920SKK8-F1
#
_entry.id   AF-A0A920SKK8-F1
#
_cell.length_a   1.000
_cell.length_b   1.000
_cell.length_c   1.000
_cell.angle_alpha   90.00
_cell.angle_beta   90.00
_cell.angle_gamma   90.00
#
_symmetry.space_group_name_H-M   'P 1'
#
loop_
_entity.id
_entity.type
_entity.pdbx_description
1 polymer ?
#
loop_
_entity_poly.entity_id
_entity_poly.type
_entity_poly.pdbx_seq_one_letter_code
_entity_poly.pdbx_strand_id
1 'polypeptide(L)' 'MGAWASKQSENLSDRAELETRVRTYSEKFSGDNVPLPPFWGGYRLKAEQIEFWQGRVDRLHDRVLFKRSSDGWESERLYP' A
#
# COMPACT_ATOMS: atom_id res chain seq x y z
N MET A 1 16.45 1.86 -7.76
CA MET A 1 16.38 2.27 -9.18
C MET A 1 14.96 2.50 -9.70
N GLY A 2 14.08 1.49 -9.70
CA GLY A 2 12.71 1.63 -10.21
C GLY A 2 11.91 2.78 -9.61
N ALA A 3 12.04 3.01 -8.30
CA ALA A 3 11.40 4.14 -7.61
C ALA A 3 11.82 5.53 -8.16
N TRP A 4 13.07 5.71 -8.61
CA TRP A 4 13.51 6.96 -9.23
C TRP A 4 13.08 7.09 -10.69
N ALA A 5 13.11 5.98 -11.43
CA ALA A 5 12.80 5.96 -12.86
C ALA A 5 11.28 6.10 -13.11
N SER A 6 10.44 5.46 -12.31
CA SER A 6 9.00 5.44 -12.52
C SER A 6 8.32 6.69 -11.95
N LYS A 7 7.68 7.48 -12.80
CA LYS A 7 6.68 8.45 -12.39
C LYS A 7 5.34 7.73 -12.25
N GLN A 8 5.13 7.10 -11.09
CA GLN A 8 4.02 6.19 -10.88
C GLN A 8 2.68 6.82 -11.26
N SER A 9 1.90 6.13 -12.09
CA SER A 9 0.56 6.52 -12.56
C SER A 9 0.48 7.71 -13.52
N GLU A 10 1.60 8.29 -13.95
CA GLU A 10 1.62 9.24 -15.07
C GLU A 10 1.54 8.51 -16.43
N ASN A 11 1.04 9.20 -17.47
CA ASN A 11 1.06 8.69 -18.84
C ASN A 11 2.50 8.46 -19.30
N LEU A 12 2.76 7.29 -19.88
CA LEU A 12 4.04 6.94 -20.47
C LEU A 12 3.92 6.95 -22.00
N SER A 13 4.81 7.66 -22.69
CA SER A 13 4.75 7.80 -24.16
C SER A 13 5.01 6.45 -24.84
N ASP A 14 6.07 5.76 -24.41
CA ASP A 14 6.42 4.42 -24.84
C ASP A 14 7.35 3.71 -23.83
N ARG A 15 7.65 2.44 -24.10
CA ARG A 15 8.53 1.64 -23.25
C ARG A 15 9.98 2.15 -23.19
N ALA A 16 10.48 2.73 -24.28
CA ALA A 16 11.87 3.17 -24.40
C ALA A 16 12.16 4.40 -23.51
N GLU A 17 11.15 5.25 -23.27
CA GLU A 17 11.23 6.34 -22.31
C GLU A 17 11.57 5.82 -20.90
N LEU A 18 10.86 4.80 -20.44
CA LEU A 18 11.11 4.19 -19.12
C LEU A 18 12.50 3.55 -19.04
N GLU A 19 12.91 2.81 -20.07
CA GLU A 19 14.22 2.17 -20.13
C GLU A 19 15.37 3.18 -20.13
N THR A 20 15.18 4.30 -20.85
CA THR A 20 16.12 5.43 -20.82
C THR A 20 16.24 6.01 -19.42
N ARG A 21 15.11 6.25 -18.74
CA ARG A 21 15.12 6.74 -17.35
C ARG A 21 15.81 5.78 -16.39
N VAL A 22 15.59 4.47 -16.53
CA VAL A 22 16.28 3.45 -15.74
C VAL A 22 17.79 3.53 -15.95
N ARG A 23 18.26 3.60 -17.20
CA ARG A 23 19.69 3.75 -17.52
C ARG A 23 20.26 5.04 -16.93
N THR A 24 19.61 6.18 -17.15
CA THR A 24 20.04 7.48 -16.62
C THR A 24 20.22 7.45 -15.11
N TYR A 25 19.24 6.93 -14.36
CA TYR A 25 19.41 6.87 -12.90
C TYR A 25 20.45 5.82 -12.49
N SER A 26 20.61 4.72 -13.23
CA SER A 26 21.59 3.67 -12.90
C SER A 26 23.02 4.17 -13.07
N GLU A 27 23.27 4.98 -14.10
CA GLU A 27 24.54 5.68 -14.29
C GLU A 27 24.74 6.76 -13.22
N LYS A 28 23.69 7.56 -12.95
CA LYS A 28 23.72 8.63 -11.94
C LYS A 28 24.03 8.10 -10.53
N PHE A 29 23.54 6.92 -10.20
CA PHE A 29 23.74 6.28 -8.90
C PHE A 29 24.58 5.00 -9.03
N SER A 30 25.60 5.01 -9.90
CA SER A 30 26.47 3.87 -10.19
C SER A 30 27.38 3.43 -9.03
N GLY A 31 27.37 4.16 -7.90
CA GLY A 31 27.97 3.72 -6.63
C GLY A 31 26.93 3.18 -5.63
N ASP A 32 27.36 2.82 -4.43
CA ASP A 32 26.51 2.07 -3.48
C ASP A 32 25.44 2.90 -2.74
N ASN A 33 25.36 4.21 -2.98
CA ASN A 33 24.44 5.10 -2.27
C ASN A 33 23.36 5.67 -3.19
N VAL A 34 22.24 4.94 -3.31
CA VAL A 34 21.02 5.45 -3.95
C VAL A 34 20.20 6.21 -2.90
N PRO A 35 20.06 7.55 -3.02
CA PRO A 35 19.24 8.31 -2.07
C PRO A 35 17.78 7.90 -2.15
N LEU A 36 17.04 8.06 -1.06
CA LEU A 36 15.58 7.90 -1.09
C LEU A 36 14.96 9.02 -1.94
N PRO A 37 14.12 8.72 -2.95
CA PRO A 37 13.42 9.76 -3.70
C PRO A 37 12.51 10.60 -2.78
N PRO A 38 12.45 11.93 -2.94
CA PRO A 38 11.64 12.79 -2.08
C PRO A 38 10.13 12.56 -2.21
N PHE A 39 9.71 11.94 -3.33
CA PHE A 39 8.32 11.57 -3.60
C PHE A 39 8.00 10.12 -3.20
N TRP A 40 8.96 9.37 -2.66
CA TRP A 40 8.76 8.00 -2.22
C TRP A 40 8.69 7.95 -0.69
N GLY A 41 7.67 7.28 -0.17
CA GLY A 41 7.46 7.15 1.25
C GLY A 41 6.41 6.09 1.55
N GLY A 42 5.91 6.12 2.77
CA GLY A 42 4.85 5.22 3.22
C GLY A 42 3.71 5.99 3.87
N TYR A 43 2.54 5.37 3.87
CA TYR A 43 1.40 5.80 4.65
C TYR A 43 1.15 4.80 5.77
N ARG A 44 0.66 5.30 6.91
CA ARG A 44 0.11 4.46 7.98
C ARG A 44 -1.39 4.66 8.05
N LEU A 45 -2.14 3.61 7.73
CA LEU A 45 -3.57 3.57 8.03
C LEU A 45 -3.75 3.25 9.52
N LYS A 46 -4.30 4.20 10.27
CA LYS A 46 -4.77 3.93 11.64
C LYS A 46 -6.20 3.42 11.55
N ALA A 47 -6.41 2.16 11.91
CA ALA A 47 -7.74 1.60 11.90
C ALA A 47 -8.59 2.25 13.00
N GLU A 48 -9.73 2.81 12.63
CA GLU A 48 -10.81 3.15 13.57
C GLU A 48 -11.79 1.98 13.74
N GLN A 49 -11.82 1.08 12.74
CA GLN A 49 -12.65 -0.12 12.72
C GLN A 49 -11.92 -1.27 12.02
N ILE A 50 -12.14 -2.50 12.50
CA ILE A 50 -11.61 -3.73 11.92
C ILE A 50 -12.72 -4.78 11.95
N GLU A 51 -13.13 -5.30 10.78
CA GLU A 51 -14.10 -6.38 10.70
C GLU A 51 -13.41 -7.70 10.37
N PHE A 52 -13.73 -8.74 11.15
CA PHE A 52 -13.41 -10.12 10.83
C PHE A 52 -14.66 -10.81 10.32
N TRP A 53 -14.61 -11.27 9.07
CA TRP A 53 -15.66 -12.03 8.43
C TRP A 53 -15.18 -13.48 8.23
N GLN A 54 -15.98 -14.44 8.67
CA GLN A 54 -15.70 -15.87 8.52
C GLN A 54 -16.87 -16.56 7.83
N GLY A 55 -16.60 -17.11 6.65
CA GLY A 55 -17.57 -17.84 5.85
C GLY A 55 -18.00 -19.15 6.51
N ARG A 56 -19.27 -19.52 6.28
CA ARG A 56 -19.93 -20.74 6.76
C ARG A 56 -20.83 -21.32 5.68
N VAL A 57 -20.93 -22.65 5.63
CA VAL A 57 -21.67 -23.40 4.60
C VAL A 57 -23.18 -23.16 4.63
N ASP A 58 -23.74 -22.88 5.81
CA ASP A 58 -25.16 -22.61 6.05
C ASP A 58 -25.55 -21.15 5.72
N ARG A 59 -24.61 -20.34 5.19
CA ARG A 59 -24.76 -18.90 4.90
C ARG A 59 -24.94 -18.02 6.13
N LEU A 60 -24.84 -18.58 7.33
CA LEU A 60 -24.89 -17.84 8.59
C LEU A 60 -23.48 -17.44 9.01
N HIS A 61 -22.86 -16.56 8.22
CA HIS A 61 -21.49 -16.08 8.42
C HIS A 61 -21.27 -15.46 9.80
N ASP A 62 -20.07 -15.68 10.34
CA ASP A 62 -19.65 -15.01 11.56
C ASP A 62 -19.03 -13.65 11.19
N ARG A 63 -19.58 -12.58 11.76
CA ARG A 63 -19.08 -11.22 11.59
C ARG A 63 -18.82 -10.60 12.95
N VAL A 64 -17.58 -10.22 13.21
CA VAL A 64 -17.15 -9.53 14.43
C VAL A 64 -16.50 -8.21 14.04
N LEU A 65 -17.12 -7.10 14.44
CA LEU A 65 -16.61 -5.75 14.20
C LEU A 65 -15.96 -5.22 15.47
N PHE A 66 -14.69 -4.86 15.36
CA PHE A 66 -13.97 -4.10 16.37
C PHE A 66 -14.03 -2.62 16.05
N LYS A 67 -14.47 -1.80 17.01
CA LYS A 67 -14.48 -0.34 16.93
C LYS A 67 -13.54 0.22 17.97
N ARG A 68 -12.75 1.22 17.58
CA ARG A 68 -11.84 1.89 18.50
C ARG A 68 -12.64 2.78 19.45
N SER A 69 -12.36 2.69 20.75
CA SER A 69 -12.96 3.54 21.79
C SER A 69 -11.87 4.28 22.58
N SER A 70 -12.26 5.11 23.55
CA SER A 70 -11.32 5.84 24.43
C SER A 70 -10.39 4.90 25.20
N ASP A 71 -10.90 3.74 25.60
CA ASP A 71 -10.25 2.81 26.51
C ASP A 71 -9.69 1.56 25.82
N GLY A 72 -9.75 1.52 24.48
CA GLY A 72 -9.19 0.44 23.68
C GLY A 72 -10.07 0.08 22.48
N TRP A 73 -10.54 -1.16 22.46
CA TRP A 73 -11.36 -1.72 21.39
C TRP A 73 -12.61 -2.37 21.97
N GLU A 74 -13.75 -2.06 21.36
CA GLU A 74 -15.02 -2.71 21.65
C GLU A 74 -15.40 -3.61 20.48
N SER A 75 -15.99 -4.77 20.77
CA SER A 75 -16.40 -5.74 19.74
C SER A 75 -17.91 -5.94 19.74
N GLU A 76 -18.52 -5.97 18.55
CA GLU A 76 -19.91 -6.34 18.36
C GLU A 76 -20.05 -7.44 17.29
N ARG A 77 -21.13 -8.23 17.39
CA ARG A 77 -21.49 -9.20 16.35
C ARG A 77 -22.49 -8.59 15.39
N LEU A 78 -22.26 -8.76 14.10
CA LEU A 78 -23.16 -8.30 13.04
C LEU A 78 -23.92 -9.48 12.44
N TYR A 79 -25.11 -9.22 11.90
CA TYR A 79 -25.80 -10.21 11.07
C TYR A 79 -24.99 -10.51 9.80
N PRO A 80 -24.96 -11.79 9.35
CA PRO A 80 -24.23 -12.22 8.16
C PRO A 80 -24.64 -11.50 6.88
#